data_AF-A0A9X8GVQ1-F1
#
_entry.id   AF-A0A9X8GVQ1-F1
#
_cell.length_a   1.000
_cell.length_b   1.000
_cell.length_c   1.000
_cell.angle_alpha   90.00
_cell.angle_beta   90.00
_cell.angle_gamma   90.00
#
_symmetry.space_group_name_H-M   'P 1'
#
loop_
_entity.id
_entity.type
_entity.pdbx_description
1 polymer ?
#
loop_
_entity_poly.entity_id
_entity_poly.type
_entity_poly.pdbx_seq_one_letter_code
_entity_poly.pdbx_strand_id
1 'polypeptide(L)'
;MEGGTAGCTEFPQSGCMGELAVRIEPTLGSSSDWQALAPSSTTGNAAVDQASLYAAAIGPHNQGHYVAKFKAFDRTSSPHLGWHWPAFFLTVYWLLYRKLWWHALGYFAAPYVLLAMAAMLVPMVGADWAAMVGLGFFALLFVVPALLGDGIYYRRCRQLIEQARAESSDARTQLAYLSKEGGTSKVVAVLFYVLFVPALIGMLAAIALPAYQDYTVRARLHEALVQAKAASSAVESFYARNRRIPGDFAEADFSASPTPHVREMRVDTRSGIITVVMNTSVVAGRSLLLIPKATADGVVTWTCRSEDIPVHLLPRECR
;
A
#
# COMPACT_ATOMS: atom_id res chain seq x y z
N MET A 1 -69.22 -14.76 55.51
CA MET A 1 -70.53 -14.26 55.04
C MET A 1 -70.23 -13.47 53.78
N GLU A 2 -70.34 -14.16 52.65
CA GLU A 2 -71.33 -13.86 51.59
C GLU A 2 -70.92 -12.59 50.83
N GLY A 3 -70.48 -12.63 49.58
CA GLY A 3 -71.21 -13.16 48.42
C GLY A 3 -72.10 -12.05 47.87
N GLY A 4 -71.92 -11.61 46.61
CA GLY A 4 -72.87 -10.68 45.99
C GLY A 4 -72.34 -9.84 44.85
N THR A 5 -72.45 -10.38 43.65
CA THR A 5 -72.37 -9.70 42.35
C THR A 5 -73.58 -8.79 42.10
N ALA A 6 -73.39 -7.64 41.45
CA ALA A 6 -74.41 -7.04 40.58
C ALA A 6 -73.74 -6.16 39.52
N GLY A 7 -73.98 -6.49 38.25
CA GLY A 7 -73.50 -5.74 37.10
C GLY A 7 -74.39 -4.55 36.76
N CYS A 8 -73.82 -3.62 35.99
CA CYS A 8 -74.57 -2.70 35.17
C CYS A 8 -74.00 -2.72 33.74
N THR A 9 -74.95 -2.94 32.85
CA THR A 9 -74.96 -2.87 31.40
C THR A 9 -74.51 -1.52 30.85
N GLU A 10 -73.76 -1.51 29.76
CA GLU A 10 -74.10 -0.84 28.48
C GLU A 10 -72.85 -0.74 27.57
N PHE A 11 -72.96 -1.31 26.37
CA PHE A 11 -72.14 -1.04 25.20
C PHE A 11 -73.06 -0.37 24.18
N PRO A 12 -72.56 0.54 23.34
CA PRO A 12 -72.34 0.07 21.97
C PRO A 12 -71.13 0.68 21.22
N GLN A 13 -70.62 -0.15 20.29
CA GLN A 13 -70.05 0.19 18.98
C GLN A 13 -68.74 0.99 18.90
N SER A 14 -67.64 0.30 18.58
CA SER A 14 -67.07 0.23 17.23
C SER A 14 -65.56 -0.07 17.24
N GLY A 15 -65.15 -1.05 16.41
CA GLY A 15 -63.86 -1.10 15.72
C GLY A 15 -62.57 -1.09 16.55
N CYS A 16 -62.16 -2.25 17.05
CA CYS A 16 -60.75 -2.52 17.36
C CYS A 16 -59.92 -2.56 16.06
N MET A 17 -59.12 -1.52 15.81
CA MET A 17 -57.87 -1.65 15.06
C MET A 17 -56.72 -1.45 16.04
N GLY A 18 -55.88 -2.48 16.16
CA GLY A 18 -54.71 -2.47 17.02
C GLY A 18 -53.67 -1.50 16.49
N GLU A 19 -53.51 -0.39 17.19
CA GLU A 19 -52.36 0.49 17.07
C GLU A 19 -51.51 0.32 18.32
N LEU A 20 -50.46 -0.51 18.21
CA LEU A 20 -49.42 -0.66 19.20
C LEU A 20 -48.59 0.64 19.23
N ALA A 21 -49.10 1.63 19.95
CA ALA A 21 -48.32 2.81 20.33
C ALA A 21 -47.27 2.38 21.37
N VAL A 22 -46.11 1.95 20.89
CA VAL A 22 -44.91 1.77 21.71
C VAL A 22 -44.55 3.14 22.27
N ARG A 23 -44.89 3.36 23.54
CA ARG A 23 -44.43 4.50 24.33
C ARG A 23 -42.94 4.30 24.59
N ILE A 24 -42.09 4.97 23.80
CA ILE A 24 -40.67 5.08 24.07
C ILE A 24 -40.51 6.09 25.21
N GLU A 25 -40.36 5.60 26.43
CA GLU A 25 -39.86 6.42 27.54
C GLU A 25 -38.35 6.64 27.34
N PRO A 26 -37.87 7.90 27.26
CA PRO A 26 -36.44 8.17 27.33
C PRO A 26 -36.03 8.01 28.79
N THR A 27 -35.58 6.82 29.18
CA THR A 27 -34.85 6.65 30.44
C THR A 27 -33.49 7.32 30.29
N LEU A 28 -33.48 8.64 30.47
CA LEU A 28 -32.29 9.39 30.84
C LEU A 28 -31.84 8.86 32.20
N GLY A 29 -31.03 7.80 32.17
CA GLY A 29 -30.30 7.30 33.31
C GLY A 29 -29.52 8.46 33.93
N SER A 30 -29.80 8.74 35.19
CA SER A 30 -29.17 9.81 35.94
C SER A 30 -27.65 9.62 35.93
N SER A 31 -26.93 10.73 35.92
CA SER A 31 -25.46 10.84 35.90
C SER A 31 -24.72 10.19 37.09
N SER A 32 -25.44 9.44 37.93
CA SER A 32 -24.92 8.69 39.08
C SER A 32 -24.46 7.27 38.74
N ASP A 33 -24.80 6.71 37.56
CA ASP A 33 -24.47 5.32 37.21
C ASP A 33 -23.01 5.08 36.77
N TRP A 34 -22.23 6.14 36.53
CA TRP A 34 -20.79 6.02 36.25
C TRP A 34 -19.97 5.61 37.49
N GLN A 35 -20.56 5.70 38.69
CA GLN A 35 -19.92 5.25 39.93
C GLN A 35 -19.89 3.72 40.06
N ALA A 36 -20.65 2.98 39.24
CA ALA A 36 -20.60 1.52 39.20
C ALA A 36 -19.40 0.95 38.42
N LEU A 37 -18.60 1.80 37.77
CA LEU A 37 -17.32 1.43 37.12
C LEU A 37 -16.09 2.01 37.84
N ALA A 38 -16.27 2.56 39.05
CA ALA A 38 -15.13 2.87 39.90
C ALA A 38 -14.35 1.58 40.20
N PRO A 39 -13.02 1.55 40.04
CA PRO A 39 -12.24 0.40 40.48
C PRO A 39 -12.52 0.23 41.96
N SER A 40 -13.11 -0.90 42.34
CA SER A 40 -13.29 -1.26 43.74
C SER A 40 -11.93 -1.10 44.42
N SER A 41 -11.82 -0.09 45.27
CA SER A 41 -10.68 0.13 46.14
C SER A 41 -10.69 -0.94 47.21
N THR A 42 -10.30 -2.16 46.84
CA THR A 42 -9.96 -3.21 47.78
C THR A 42 -8.64 -2.83 48.42
N THR A 43 -8.75 -2.04 49.48
CA THR A 43 -7.68 -1.82 50.44
C THR A 43 -7.46 -3.14 51.16
N GLY A 44 -6.33 -3.80 50.87
CA GLY A 44 -5.87 -5.00 51.55
C GLY A 44 -5.59 -6.15 50.59
N ASN A 45 -4.30 -6.44 50.34
CA ASN A 45 -3.70 -7.72 49.87
C ASN A 45 -4.55 -8.70 49.04
N ALA A 46 -5.45 -8.21 48.18
CA ALA A 46 -6.19 -9.06 47.27
C ALA A 46 -5.26 -9.41 46.12
N ALA A 47 -5.04 -10.72 45.91
CA ALA A 47 -4.26 -11.21 44.80
C ALA A 47 -4.77 -10.61 43.49
N VAL A 48 -3.85 -10.04 42.70
CA VAL A 48 -4.17 -9.39 41.43
C VAL A 48 -4.83 -10.37 40.47
N ASP A 49 -5.96 -9.97 39.87
CA ASP A 49 -6.64 -10.78 38.86
C ASP A 49 -5.69 -11.07 37.67
N GLN A 50 -5.69 -12.32 37.23
CA GLN A 50 -4.85 -12.80 36.12
C GLN A 50 -5.04 -11.97 34.84
N ALA A 51 -6.26 -11.47 34.59
CA ALA A 51 -6.53 -10.65 33.42
C ALA A 51 -5.78 -9.31 33.45
N SER A 52 -5.66 -8.71 34.63
CA SER A 52 -4.95 -7.44 34.82
C SER A 52 -3.43 -7.61 34.71
N LEU A 53 -2.89 -8.76 35.10
CA LEU A 53 -1.48 -9.11 34.84
C LEU A 53 -1.21 -9.28 33.35
N TYR A 54 -2.07 -10.01 32.62
CA TYR A 54 -1.94 -10.11 31.16
C TYR A 54 -2.08 -8.75 30.48
N ALA A 55 -3.05 -7.94 30.90
CA ALA A 55 -3.24 -6.59 30.40
C ALA A 55 -1.96 -5.74 30.50
N ALA A 56 -1.33 -5.73 31.69
CA ALA A 56 -0.09 -5.01 31.93
C ALA A 56 1.06 -5.55 31.06
N ALA A 57 1.18 -6.87 30.93
CA ALA A 57 2.23 -7.50 30.12
C ALA A 57 2.09 -7.23 28.61
N ILE A 58 0.85 -7.19 28.09
CA ILE A 58 0.56 -7.01 26.66
C ILE A 58 0.68 -5.54 26.24
N GLY A 59 0.33 -4.63 27.14
CA GLY A 59 0.21 -3.20 26.85
C GLY A 59 -1.11 -2.82 26.16
N PRO A 60 -1.30 -1.53 25.84
CA PRO A 60 -2.60 -0.95 25.50
C PRO A 60 -3.14 -1.39 24.12
N HIS A 61 -2.25 -1.77 23.18
CA HIS A 61 -2.66 -2.14 21.83
C HIS A 61 -3.13 -3.59 21.72
N ASN A 62 -4.38 -3.77 21.27
CA ASN A 62 -5.07 -5.05 21.10
C ASN A 62 -5.20 -5.87 22.39
N GLN A 63 -5.18 -5.20 23.55
CA GLN A 63 -5.22 -5.83 24.87
C GLN A 63 -6.40 -6.78 25.03
N GLY A 64 -7.63 -6.32 24.73
CA GLY A 64 -8.85 -7.11 24.91
C GLY A 64 -8.84 -8.41 24.12
N HIS A 65 -8.36 -8.37 22.87
CA HIS A 65 -8.26 -9.55 22.01
C HIS A 65 -7.31 -10.61 22.60
N TYR A 66 -6.10 -10.22 22.98
CA TYR A 66 -5.11 -11.14 23.53
C TYR A 66 -5.49 -11.66 24.92
N VAL A 67 -6.04 -10.81 25.79
CA VAL A 67 -6.50 -11.24 27.13
C VAL A 67 -7.60 -12.30 27.02
N ALA A 68 -8.59 -12.11 26.15
CA ALA A 68 -9.64 -13.10 25.92
C ALA A 68 -9.05 -14.44 25.42
N LYS A 69 -8.12 -14.38 24.49
CA LYS A 69 -7.45 -15.55 23.91
C LYS A 69 -6.58 -16.31 24.92
N PHE A 70 -5.83 -15.58 25.75
CA PHE A 70 -5.00 -16.17 26.79
C PHE A 70 -5.83 -16.81 27.91
N LYS A 71 -6.96 -16.21 28.28
CA LYS A 71 -7.93 -16.85 29.18
C LYS A 71 -8.46 -18.17 28.61
N ALA A 72 -8.69 -18.24 27.30
CA ALA A 72 -9.07 -19.50 26.66
C ALA A 72 -7.95 -20.55 26.73
N PHE A 73 -6.68 -20.15 26.49
CA PHE A 73 -5.53 -21.06 26.63
C PHE A 73 -5.35 -21.58 28.06
N ASP A 74 -5.56 -20.73 29.07
CA ASP A 74 -5.47 -21.12 30.47
C ASP A 74 -6.53 -22.15 30.86
N ARG A 75 -7.72 -22.13 30.24
CA ARG A 75 -8.77 -23.15 30.46
C ARG A 75 -8.43 -24.50 29.87
N THR A 76 -7.74 -24.52 28.72
CA THR A 76 -7.44 -25.75 27.98
C THR A 76 -6.05 -26.32 28.30
N SER A 77 -5.26 -25.66 29.17
CA SER A 77 -3.89 -26.03 29.55
C SER A 77 -2.89 -26.18 28.39
N SER A 78 -3.24 -25.71 27.19
CA SER A 78 -2.39 -25.78 25.99
C SER A 78 -2.71 -24.64 25.02
N PRO A 79 -1.68 -23.95 24.49
CA PRO A 79 -1.88 -22.99 23.42
C PRO A 79 -2.25 -23.74 22.14
N HIS A 80 -3.48 -23.55 21.64
CA HIS A 80 -3.89 -24.14 20.37
C HIS A 80 -3.15 -23.48 19.21
N LEU A 81 -2.82 -24.28 18.18
CA LEU A 81 -2.41 -23.78 16.87
C LEU A 81 -3.54 -22.91 16.34
N GLY A 82 -3.22 -21.67 16.00
CA GLY A 82 -4.20 -20.69 15.53
C GLY A 82 -3.58 -19.83 14.45
N TRP A 83 -4.38 -19.41 13.47
CA TRP A 83 -3.88 -18.57 12.39
C TRP A 83 -3.69 -17.13 12.87
N HIS A 84 -2.47 -16.63 12.78
CA HIS A 84 -2.09 -15.29 13.19
C HIS A 84 -1.63 -14.45 11.99
N TRP A 85 -2.55 -13.64 11.46
CA TRP A 85 -2.34 -12.83 10.24
C TRP A 85 -1.07 -11.97 10.25
N PRO A 86 -0.76 -11.18 11.31
CA PRO A 86 0.46 -10.38 11.30
C PRO A 86 1.74 -11.22 11.27
N ALA A 87 1.72 -12.43 11.82
CA ALA A 87 2.88 -13.32 11.82
C ALA A 87 3.06 -14.09 10.50
N PHE A 88 2.10 -13.98 9.57
CA PHE A 88 2.23 -14.53 8.22
C PHE A 88 2.94 -13.55 7.28
N PHE A 89 2.47 -12.29 7.22
CA PHE A 89 3.01 -11.29 6.29
C PHE A 89 4.20 -10.51 6.85
N LEU A 90 4.24 -10.31 8.17
CA LEU A 90 5.16 -9.39 8.83
C LEU A 90 5.81 -10.07 10.05
N THR A 91 6.26 -11.32 9.88
CA THR A 91 6.79 -12.17 10.96
C THR A 91 7.86 -11.49 11.80
N VAL A 92 8.93 -11.05 11.14
CA VAL A 92 10.07 -10.38 11.80
C VAL A 92 9.61 -9.13 12.53
N TYR A 93 8.86 -8.28 11.84
CA TYR A 93 8.38 -7.03 12.40
C TYR A 93 7.53 -7.29 13.64
N TRP A 94 6.59 -8.24 13.57
CA TRP A 94 5.73 -8.59 14.69
C TRP A 94 6.54 -9.14 15.89
N LEU A 95 7.53 -10.00 15.65
CA LEU A 95 8.41 -10.53 16.69
C LEU A 95 9.22 -9.41 17.37
N LEU A 96 9.85 -8.53 16.59
CA LEU A 96 10.64 -7.42 17.13
C LEU A 96 9.75 -6.39 17.83
N TYR A 97 8.58 -6.09 17.28
CA TYR A 97 7.60 -5.16 17.84
C TYR A 97 7.10 -5.61 19.22
N ARG A 98 6.88 -6.93 19.41
CA ARG A 98 6.49 -7.55 20.69
C ARG A 98 7.69 -7.97 21.57
N LYS A 99 8.91 -7.51 21.25
CA LYS A 99 10.15 -7.79 22.02
C LYS A 99 10.50 -9.28 22.14
N LEU A 100 10.13 -10.10 21.16
CA LEU A 100 10.46 -11.52 21.08
C LEU A 100 11.82 -11.75 20.40
N TRP A 101 12.87 -11.11 20.91
CA TRP A 101 14.19 -11.00 20.25
C TRP A 101 14.84 -12.34 19.88
N TRP A 102 14.76 -13.35 20.75
CA TRP A 102 15.28 -14.70 20.47
C TRP A 102 14.55 -15.44 19.37
N HIS A 103 13.24 -15.26 19.29
CA HIS A 103 12.47 -15.86 18.21
C HIS A 103 12.74 -15.13 16.89
N ALA A 104 12.94 -13.80 16.94
CA ALA A 104 13.34 -13.01 15.77
C ALA A 104 14.73 -13.43 15.26
N LEU A 105 15.71 -13.62 16.14
CA LEU A 105 17.03 -14.09 15.74
C LEU A 105 16.96 -15.50 15.14
N GLY A 106 16.25 -16.42 15.78
CA GLY A 106 16.04 -17.77 15.27
C GLY A 106 15.35 -17.77 13.90
N TYR A 107 14.33 -16.92 13.73
CA TYR A 107 13.64 -16.75 12.45
C TYR A 107 14.57 -16.22 11.35
N PHE A 108 15.48 -15.29 11.67
CA PHE A 108 16.45 -14.82 10.69
C PHE A 108 17.52 -15.86 10.39
N ALA A 109 18.07 -16.54 11.39
CA ALA A 109 19.24 -17.41 11.20
C ALA A 109 18.87 -18.81 10.66
N ALA A 110 17.79 -19.42 11.16
CA ALA A 110 17.44 -20.80 10.84
C ALA A 110 17.23 -21.07 9.34
N PRO A 111 16.57 -20.19 8.56
CA PRO A 111 16.42 -20.38 7.13
C PRO A 111 17.79 -20.47 6.42
N TYR A 112 18.74 -19.58 6.74
CA TYR A 112 20.07 -19.63 6.10
C TYR A 112 20.86 -20.88 6.48
N VAL A 113 20.76 -21.32 7.74
CA VAL A 113 21.40 -22.57 8.19
C VAL A 113 20.82 -23.77 7.44
N LEU A 114 19.50 -23.85 7.32
CA LEU A 114 18.83 -24.95 6.60
C LEU A 114 19.13 -24.93 5.11
N LEU A 115 19.20 -23.75 4.50
CA LEU A 115 19.55 -23.60 3.10
C LEU A 115 21.00 -24.01 2.84
N ALA A 116 21.93 -23.64 3.71
CA ALA A 116 23.34 -24.05 3.61
C ALA A 116 23.48 -25.58 3.77
N MET A 117 22.75 -26.16 4.72
CA MET A 117 22.72 -27.62 4.93
C MET A 117 22.13 -28.34 3.70
N ALA A 118 21.03 -27.83 3.15
CA ALA A 118 20.46 -28.36 1.92
C ALA A 118 21.47 -28.28 0.77
N ALA A 119 22.09 -27.13 0.54
CA ALA A 119 23.09 -26.97 -0.52
C ALA A 119 24.26 -27.96 -0.39
N MET A 120 24.70 -28.26 0.84
CA MET A 120 25.74 -29.26 1.10
C MET A 120 25.31 -30.70 0.79
N LEU A 121 24.01 -31.00 0.86
CA LEU A 121 23.46 -32.32 0.54
C LEU A 121 23.24 -32.54 -0.96
N VAL A 122 23.10 -31.48 -1.77
CA VAL A 122 22.83 -31.59 -3.22
C VAL A 122 23.85 -32.48 -3.96
N PRO A 123 25.17 -32.38 -3.72
CA PRO A 123 26.15 -33.25 -4.38
C PRO A 123 26.05 -34.72 -3.99
N MET A 124 25.47 -35.05 -2.82
CA MET A 124 25.36 -36.43 -2.33
C MET A 124 24.09 -37.13 -2.81
N VAL A 125 22.98 -36.41 -2.89
CA VAL A 125 21.64 -37.01 -3.06
C VAL A 125 20.95 -36.55 -4.35
N GLY A 126 21.60 -35.72 -5.16
CA GLY A 126 21.01 -35.13 -6.36
C GLY A 126 20.08 -33.95 -6.05
N ALA A 127 19.47 -33.35 -7.08
CA ALA A 127 18.65 -32.15 -6.96
C ALA A 127 17.12 -32.42 -6.98
N ASP A 128 16.70 -33.68 -7.07
CA ASP A 128 15.29 -34.05 -7.26
C ASP A 128 14.39 -33.62 -6.09
N TRP A 129 14.96 -33.48 -4.89
CA TRP A 129 14.25 -33.04 -3.69
C TRP A 129 14.18 -31.51 -3.53
N ALA A 130 14.77 -30.72 -4.44
CA ALA A 130 14.84 -29.26 -4.32
C ALA A 130 13.46 -28.60 -4.15
N ALA A 131 12.43 -29.11 -4.85
CA ALA A 131 11.06 -28.63 -4.71
C ALA A 131 10.50 -28.87 -3.30
N MET A 132 10.77 -30.04 -2.69
CA MET A 132 10.32 -30.36 -1.34
C MET A 132 11.00 -29.45 -0.30
N VAL A 133 12.29 -29.16 -0.49
CA VAL A 133 12.99 -28.20 0.38
C VAL A 133 12.49 -26.78 0.19
N GLY A 134 12.16 -26.37 -1.03
CA GLY A 134 11.49 -25.10 -1.29
C GLY A 134 10.15 -24.98 -0.56
N LEU A 135 9.31 -26.01 -0.60
CA LEU A 135 8.04 -26.07 0.13
C LEU A 135 8.24 -26.07 1.66
N GLY A 136 9.22 -26.83 2.16
CA GLY A 136 9.57 -26.85 3.58
C GLY A 136 10.05 -25.48 4.06
N PHE A 137 10.85 -24.80 3.26
CA PHE A 137 11.33 -23.44 3.53
C PHE A 137 10.20 -22.42 3.53
N PHE A 138 9.28 -22.50 2.57
CA PHE A 138 8.07 -21.68 2.55
C PHE A 138 7.22 -21.92 3.81
N ALA A 139 7.00 -23.19 4.17
CA ALA A 139 6.27 -23.53 5.38
C ALA A 139 6.96 -22.96 6.63
N LEU A 140 8.28 -23.09 6.74
CA LEU A 140 9.06 -22.56 7.85
C LEU A 140 8.99 -21.03 7.95
N LEU A 141 9.09 -20.32 6.83
CA LEU A 141 9.14 -18.86 6.81
C LEU A 141 7.78 -18.20 7.00
N PHE A 142 6.71 -18.82 6.49
CA PHE A 142 5.39 -18.18 6.43
C PHE A 142 4.35 -18.93 7.26
N VAL A 143 4.25 -20.25 7.13
CA VAL A 143 3.16 -21.02 7.74
C VAL A 143 3.42 -21.27 9.23
N VAL A 144 4.62 -21.70 9.60
CA VAL A 144 4.98 -22.03 10.98
C VAL A 144 4.82 -20.84 11.93
N PRO A 145 5.32 -19.63 11.61
CA PRO A 145 5.14 -18.47 12.48
C PRO A 145 3.67 -18.01 12.53
N ALA A 146 2.94 -18.14 11.43
CA ALA A 146 1.51 -17.85 11.40
C ALA A 146 0.72 -18.77 12.34
N LEU A 147 1.09 -20.04 12.45
CA LEU A 147 0.42 -21.00 13.33
C LEU A 147 0.86 -20.92 14.80
N LEU A 148 2.13 -20.58 15.04
CA LEU A 148 2.73 -20.59 16.38
C LEU A 148 2.77 -19.21 17.06
N GLY A 149 2.46 -18.13 16.34
CA GLY A 149 2.61 -16.75 16.82
C GLY A 149 1.94 -16.52 18.17
N ASP A 150 0.66 -16.84 18.30
CA ASP A 150 -0.07 -16.65 19.56
C ASP A 150 0.49 -17.50 20.71
N GLY A 151 0.89 -18.73 20.43
CA GLY A 151 1.45 -19.64 21.44
C GLY A 151 2.82 -19.20 21.95
N ILE A 152 3.67 -18.70 21.04
CA ILE A 152 4.98 -18.12 21.38
C ILE A 152 4.78 -16.89 22.28
N TYR A 153 3.86 -16.01 21.91
CA TYR A 153 3.60 -14.79 22.66
C TYR A 153 2.97 -15.07 24.02
N TYR A 154 2.03 -16.01 24.09
CA TYR A 154 1.44 -16.49 25.35
C TYR A 154 2.51 -17.00 26.33
N ARG A 155 3.42 -17.86 25.86
CA ARG A 155 4.53 -18.38 26.70
C ARG A 155 5.42 -17.27 27.25
N ARG A 156 5.75 -16.27 26.42
CA ARG A 156 6.53 -15.11 26.87
C ARG A 156 5.81 -14.30 27.93
N CYS A 157 4.51 -14.02 27.76
CA CYS A 157 3.71 -13.30 28.74
C CYS A 157 3.60 -14.06 30.06
N ARG A 158 3.40 -15.38 30.02
CA ARG A 158 3.41 -16.24 31.20
C ARG A 158 4.73 -16.18 31.96
N GLN A 159 5.86 -16.31 31.26
CA GLN A 159 7.20 -16.19 31.85
C GLN A 159 7.41 -14.83 32.53
N LEU A 160 6.97 -13.74 31.89
CA LEU A 160 7.06 -12.39 32.47
C LEU A 160 6.20 -12.25 33.74
N ILE A 161 4.99 -12.81 33.75
CA ILE A 161 4.12 -12.79 34.92
C ILE A 161 4.70 -13.61 36.06
N GLU A 162 5.29 -14.78 35.77
CA GLU A 162 5.96 -15.61 36.76
C GLU A 162 7.18 -14.90 37.36
N GLN A 163 7.98 -14.20 36.53
CA GLN A 163 9.08 -13.36 37.01
C GLN A 163 8.59 -12.21 37.90
N ALA A 164 7.52 -11.51 37.51
CA ALA A 164 6.95 -10.43 38.31
C ALA A 164 6.48 -10.93 39.69
N ARG A 165 5.88 -12.12 39.73
CA ARG A 165 5.42 -12.78 40.97
C ARG A 165 6.56 -13.25 41.85
N ALA A 166 7.67 -13.69 41.26
CA ALA A 166 8.86 -14.08 42.00
C ALA A 166 9.55 -12.88 42.66
N GLU A 167 9.50 -11.70 42.01
CA GLU A 167 10.16 -10.48 42.50
C GLU A 167 9.41 -9.84 43.68
N SER A 168 8.07 -9.83 43.65
CA SER A 168 7.29 -9.16 44.70
C SER A 168 5.92 -9.80 44.88
N SER A 169 5.44 -9.86 46.14
CA SER A 169 4.06 -10.25 46.47
C SER A 169 3.07 -9.10 46.33
N ASP A 170 3.54 -7.86 46.21
CA ASP A 170 2.70 -6.68 46.09
C ASP A 170 2.14 -6.50 44.67
N ALA A 171 0.82 -6.30 44.64
CA ALA A 171 0.02 -6.13 43.43
C ALA A 171 0.51 -4.99 42.52
N ARG A 172 0.78 -3.82 43.12
CA ARG A 172 1.14 -2.61 42.36
C ARG A 172 2.53 -2.74 41.77
N THR A 173 3.45 -3.30 42.55
CA THR A 173 4.83 -3.55 42.12
C THR A 173 4.88 -4.54 40.96
N GLN A 174 4.09 -5.62 40.99
CA GLN A 174 3.95 -6.56 39.87
C GLN A 174 3.47 -5.87 38.58
N LEU A 175 2.41 -5.06 38.67
CA LEU A 175 1.85 -4.35 37.51
C LEU A 175 2.83 -3.30 36.96
N ALA A 176 3.55 -2.59 37.84
CA ALA A 176 4.58 -1.64 37.44
C ALA A 176 5.72 -2.34 36.68
N TYR A 177 6.21 -3.48 37.18
CA TYR A 177 7.21 -4.28 36.50
C TYR A 177 6.74 -4.76 35.11
N LEU A 178 5.54 -5.32 35.02
CA LEU A 178 4.98 -5.83 33.77
C LEU A 178 4.76 -4.73 32.72
N SER A 179 4.30 -3.56 33.14
CA SER A 179 4.12 -2.42 32.24
C SER A 179 5.44 -1.86 31.69
N LYS A 180 6.54 -2.02 32.43
CA LYS A 180 7.88 -1.60 32.03
C LYS A 180 8.53 -2.59 31.06
N GLU A 181 8.55 -3.88 31.42
CA GLU A 181 9.22 -4.93 30.63
C GLU A 181 8.38 -5.37 29.42
N GLY A 182 7.06 -5.42 29.59
CA GLY A 182 6.10 -5.82 28.57
C GLY A 182 5.86 -4.77 27.49
N GLY A 183 4.69 -4.87 26.86
CA GLY A 183 4.22 -3.92 25.86
C GLY A 183 4.88 -4.07 24.49
N THR A 184 5.02 -2.94 23.80
CA THR A 184 5.49 -2.87 22.41
C THR A 184 6.70 -1.97 22.29
N SER A 185 7.60 -2.28 21.37
CA SER A 185 8.81 -1.48 21.12
C SER A 185 8.50 -0.31 20.19
N LYS A 186 8.44 0.91 20.75
CA LYS A 186 8.29 2.15 19.96
C LYS A 186 9.43 2.32 18.96
N VAL A 187 10.65 1.93 19.35
CA VAL A 187 11.84 2.04 18.48
C VAL A 187 11.67 1.19 17.23
N VAL A 188 11.22 -0.07 17.37
CA VAL A 188 11.00 -0.96 16.21
C VAL A 188 9.89 -0.42 15.31
N ALA A 189 8.81 0.11 15.88
CA ALA A 189 7.75 0.74 15.09
C ALA A 189 8.30 1.93 14.29
N VAL A 190 9.02 2.86 14.93
CA VAL A 190 9.60 4.03 14.25
C VAL A 190 10.59 3.62 13.16
N LEU A 191 11.49 2.68 13.43
CA LEU A 191 12.44 2.19 12.44
C LEU A 191 11.73 1.56 11.24
N PHE A 192 10.69 0.77 11.48
CA PHE A 192 9.90 0.21 10.39
C PHE A 192 9.28 1.32 9.52
N TYR A 193 8.66 2.34 10.11
CA TYR A 193 8.10 3.46 9.35
C TYR A 193 9.17 4.23 8.56
N VAL A 194 10.30 4.56 9.19
CA VAL A 194 11.37 5.35 8.56
C VAL A 194 12.07 4.59 7.43
N LEU A 195 12.14 3.26 7.50
CA LEU A 195 12.75 2.44 6.43
C LEU A 195 11.74 2.06 5.34
N PHE A 196 10.52 1.68 5.73
CA PHE A 196 9.51 1.17 4.80
C PHE A 196 8.85 2.27 3.97
N VAL A 197 8.52 3.41 4.59
CA VAL A 197 7.78 4.49 3.90
C VAL A 197 8.60 5.10 2.75
N PRO A 198 9.88 5.50 2.92
CA PRO A 198 10.68 6.01 1.82
C PRO A 198 10.95 4.97 0.73
N ALA A 199 11.12 3.70 1.09
CA ALA A 199 11.31 2.62 0.13
C ALA A 199 10.08 2.43 -0.77
N LEU A 200 8.87 2.47 -0.18
CA LEU A 200 7.62 2.39 -0.94
C LEU A 200 7.47 3.58 -1.89
N ILE A 201 7.72 4.80 -1.41
CA ILE A 201 7.68 6.01 -2.24
C ILE A 201 8.71 5.92 -3.37
N GLY A 202 9.92 5.43 -3.10
CA GLY A 202 10.97 5.23 -4.09
C GLY A 202 10.56 4.26 -5.20
N MET A 203 9.92 3.14 -4.84
CA MET A 203 9.39 2.18 -5.82
C MET A 203 8.30 2.81 -6.70
N LEU A 204 7.36 3.55 -6.10
CA LEU A 204 6.31 4.25 -6.86
C LEU A 204 6.89 5.32 -7.78
N ALA A 205 7.88 6.08 -7.30
CA ALA A 205 8.57 7.11 -8.07
C ALA A 205 9.35 6.52 -9.25
N ALA A 206 10.01 5.38 -9.07
CA ALA A 206 10.75 4.71 -10.15
C ALA A 206 9.87 4.32 -11.34
N ILE A 207 8.58 4.02 -11.11
CA ILE A 207 7.60 3.73 -12.17
C ILE A 207 7.01 5.03 -12.74
N ALA A 208 6.70 6.00 -11.89
CA ALA A 208 6.02 7.23 -12.29
C ALA A 208 6.93 8.20 -13.07
N LEU A 209 8.20 8.34 -12.67
CA LEU A 209 9.16 9.26 -13.28
C LEU A 209 9.39 9.02 -14.79
N PRO A 210 9.66 7.80 -15.29
CA PRO A 210 9.87 7.59 -16.72
C PRO A 210 8.60 7.89 -17.53
N ALA A 211 7.42 7.54 -17.02
CA ALA A 211 6.16 7.86 -17.69
C ALA A 211 5.90 9.37 -17.79
N TYR A 212 6.28 10.14 -16.77
CA TYR A 212 6.17 11.59 -16.79
C TYR A 212 7.12 12.23 -17.82
N GLN A 213 8.35 11.71 -17.94
CA GLN A 213 9.31 12.18 -18.94
C GLN A 213 8.77 11.97 -20.36
N ASP A 214 8.23 10.79 -20.68
CA ASP A 214 7.63 10.49 -21.99
C ASP A 214 6.49 11.45 -22.34
N TYR A 215 5.65 11.79 -21.36
CA TYR A 215 4.55 12.74 -21.56
C TYR A 215 5.08 14.13 -21.94
N THR A 216 6.08 14.64 -21.21
CA THR A 216 6.67 15.95 -21.51
C THR A 216 7.38 15.98 -22.87
N VAL A 217 8.03 14.88 -23.26
CA VAL A 217 8.69 14.75 -24.57
C VAL A 217 7.66 14.76 -25.70
N ARG A 218 6.56 14.00 -25.57
CA ARG A 218 5.45 13.99 -26.54
C ARG A 218 4.84 15.38 -26.72
N ALA A 219 4.65 16.12 -25.63
CA ALA A 219 4.11 17.48 -25.68
C ALA A 219 5.05 18.42 -26.46
N ARG A 220 6.36 18.34 -26.22
CA ARG A 220 7.36 19.14 -26.94
C ARG A 220 7.50 18.74 -28.41
N LEU A 221 7.37 17.44 -28.73
CA LEU A 221 7.33 16.97 -30.12
C LEU A 221 6.08 17.47 -30.85
N HIS A 222 4.94 17.52 -30.17
CA HIS A 222 3.72 18.08 -30.75
C HIS A 222 3.86 19.60 -31.01
N GLU A 223 4.47 20.35 -30.09
CA GLU A 223 4.77 21.76 -30.30
C GLU A 223 5.66 21.98 -31.54
N ALA A 224 6.75 21.21 -31.66
CA ALA A 224 7.63 21.25 -32.82
C ALA A 224 6.89 20.88 -34.12
N LEU A 225 5.99 19.89 -34.07
CA LEU A 225 5.17 19.48 -35.22
C LEU A 225 4.20 20.57 -35.66
N VAL A 226 3.59 21.32 -34.73
CA VAL A 226 2.72 22.45 -35.07
C VAL A 226 3.50 23.53 -35.81
N GLN A 227 4.73 23.83 -35.37
CA GLN A 227 5.61 24.76 -36.10
C GLN A 227 6.00 24.22 -37.48
N ALA A 228 6.32 22.94 -37.57
CA ALA A 228 6.66 22.28 -38.83
C ALA A 228 5.51 22.33 -39.84
N LYS A 229 4.27 22.13 -39.38
CA LYS A 229 3.05 22.24 -40.21
C LYS A 229 2.81 23.66 -40.72
N ALA A 230 3.11 24.67 -39.90
CA ALA A 230 3.05 26.06 -40.36
C ALA A 230 4.10 26.32 -41.46
N ALA A 231 5.32 25.79 -41.28
CA ALA A 231 6.38 25.87 -42.29
C ALA A 231 5.99 25.16 -43.59
N SER A 232 5.36 23.99 -43.49
CA SER A 232 4.94 23.19 -44.64
C SER A 232 3.87 23.89 -45.48
N SER A 233 2.93 24.58 -44.82
CA SER A 233 1.92 25.41 -45.50
C SER A 233 2.54 26.59 -46.26
N ALA A 234 3.58 27.22 -45.70
CA ALA A 234 4.31 28.30 -46.38
C ALA A 234 5.07 27.78 -47.60
N VAL A 235 5.77 26.64 -47.47
CA VAL A 235 6.47 25.97 -48.59
C VAL A 235 5.50 25.56 -49.68
N GLU A 236 4.33 25.03 -49.32
CA GLU A 236 3.27 24.67 -50.27
C GLU A 236 2.74 25.90 -51.02
N SER A 237 2.47 26.99 -50.31
CA SER A 237 2.03 28.26 -50.90
C SER A 237 3.07 28.84 -51.85
N PHE A 238 4.36 28.74 -51.51
CA PHE A 238 5.45 29.15 -52.37
C PHE A 238 5.54 28.29 -53.63
N TYR A 239 5.44 26.97 -53.48
CA TYR A 239 5.49 26.03 -54.59
C TYR A 239 4.32 26.23 -55.56
N ALA A 240 3.12 26.53 -55.07
CA ALA A 240 1.95 26.82 -55.89
C ALA A 240 2.16 28.04 -56.79
N ARG A 241 2.84 29.08 -56.30
CA ARG A 241 3.12 30.32 -57.05
C ARG A 241 4.30 30.19 -58.01
N ASN A 242 5.39 29.57 -57.56
CA ASN A 242 6.68 29.60 -58.25
C ASN A 242 7.02 28.32 -59.02
N ARG A 243 6.25 27.24 -58.82
CA ARG A 243 6.48 25.90 -59.41
C ARG A 243 7.88 25.35 -59.14
N ARG A 244 8.52 25.79 -58.05
CA ARG A 244 9.81 25.31 -57.54
C ARG A 244 9.82 25.27 -56.01
N ILE A 245 10.67 24.44 -55.44
CA ILE A 245 10.90 24.35 -53.99
C ILE A 245 11.75 25.56 -53.56
N PRO A 246 11.44 26.19 -52.42
CA PRO A 246 12.26 27.30 -51.91
C PRO A 246 13.63 26.81 -51.43
N GLY A 247 14.65 27.66 -51.56
CA GLY A 247 16.01 27.40 -51.09
C GLY A 247 16.13 27.34 -49.57
N ASP A 248 15.31 28.14 -48.89
CA ASP A 248 15.18 28.19 -47.44
C ASP A 248 13.77 28.64 -47.02
N PHE A 249 13.51 28.76 -45.73
CA PHE A 249 12.21 29.24 -45.24
C PHE A 249 11.99 30.75 -45.44
N ALA A 250 13.06 31.54 -45.50
CA ALA A 250 12.95 32.98 -45.69
C ALA A 250 12.41 33.33 -47.07
N GLU A 251 12.81 32.58 -48.10
CA GLU A 251 12.27 32.68 -49.46
C GLU A 251 10.79 32.33 -49.54
N ALA A 252 10.30 31.48 -48.63
CA ALA A 252 8.88 31.14 -48.50
C ALA A 252 8.10 32.12 -47.59
N ASP A 253 8.68 33.26 -47.23
CA ASP A 253 8.13 34.24 -46.27
C ASP A 253 7.79 33.61 -44.90
N PHE A 254 8.53 32.57 -44.49
CA PHE A 254 8.32 31.87 -43.23
C PHE A 254 9.48 32.10 -42.26
N SER A 255 9.16 32.60 -41.07
CA SER A 255 10.08 32.67 -39.94
C SER A 255 9.56 31.81 -38.79
N ALA A 256 10.33 30.82 -38.38
CA ALA A 256 10.00 30.01 -37.22
C ALA A 256 10.09 30.83 -35.92
N SER A 257 9.11 30.68 -35.04
CA SER A 257 9.24 31.22 -33.68
C SER A 257 10.28 30.40 -32.91
N PRO A 258 11.33 31.02 -32.34
CA PRO A 258 12.37 30.30 -31.62
C PRO A 258 11.76 29.60 -30.40
N THR A 259 11.90 28.27 -30.33
CA THR A 259 11.52 27.48 -29.16
C THR A 259 12.76 26.81 -28.57
N PRO A 260 12.82 26.62 -27.24
CA PRO A 260 13.96 25.95 -26.60
C PRO A 260 14.07 24.45 -26.97
N HIS A 261 13.05 23.91 -27.64
CA HIS A 261 12.91 22.48 -27.93
C HIS A 261 13.22 22.11 -29.38
N VAL A 262 13.30 23.09 -30.28
CA VAL A 262 13.70 22.92 -31.67
C VAL A 262 15.10 23.51 -31.82
N ARG A 263 16.05 22.70 -32.26
CA ARG A 263 17.41 23.16 -32.55
C ARG A 263 17.44 23.94 -33.85
N GLU A 264 16.85 23.36 -34.89
CA GLU A 264 16.84 23.89 -36.24
C GLU A 264 15.73 23.25 -37.06
N MET A 265 15.29 23.98 -38.09
CA MET A 265 14.43 23.47 -39.15
C MET A 265 15.09 23.72 -40.49
N ARG A 266 15.05 22.73 -41.38
CA ARG A 266 15.60 22.81 -42.73
C ARG A 266 14.58 22.32 -43.75
N VAL A 267 14.61 22.89 -44.95
CA VAL A 267 13.90 22.37 -46.12
C VAL A 267 14.94 21.82 -47.10
N ASP A 268 14.74 20.58 -47.56
CA ASP A 268 15.57 20.02 -48.61
C ASP A 268 15.15 20.57 -49.98
N THR A 269 16.07 21.22 -50.67
CA THR A 269 15.79 21.95 -51.91
C THR A 269 15.47 21.06 -53.12
N ARG A 270 15.71 19.74 -53.00
CA ARG A 270 15.44 18.76 -54.07
C ARG A 270 14.13 18.01 -53.86
N SER A 271 13.91 17.52 -52.65
CA SER A 271 12.78 16.67 -52.27
C SER A 271 11.64 17.45 -51.60
N GLY A 272 11.90 18.66 -51.10
CA GLY A 272 10.92 19.47 -50.38
C GLY A 272 10.64 18.96 -48.96
N ILE A 273 11.40 17.96 -48.49
CA ILE A 273 11.25 17.40 -47.14
C ILE A 273 11.65 18.45 -46.12
N ILE A 274 10.78 18.69 -45.14
CA ILE A 274 11.06 19.56 -44.01
C ILE A 274 11.57 18.69 -42.86
N THR A 275 12.79 18.98 -42.40
CA THR A 275 13.44 18.30 -41.29
C THR A 275 13.47 19.22 -40.07
N VAL A 276 12.92 18.77 -38.96
CA VAL A 276 12.90 19.49 -37.68
C VAL A 276 13.77 18.74 -36.68
N VAL A 277 14.91 19.31 -36.30
CA VAL A 277 15.86 18.70 -35.36
C VAL A 277 15.52 19.16 -33.95
N MET A 278 15.32 18.21 -33.06
CA MET A 278 14.93 18.46 -31.68
C MET A 278 16.13 18.83 -30.80
N ASN A 279 15.89 19.64 -29.77
CA ASN A 279 16.86 20.03 -28.73
C ASN A 279 16.36 19.68 -27.32
N THR A 280 15.61 18.58 -27.17
CA THR A 280 14.97 18.25 -25.89
C THR A 280 15.32 16.86 -25.38
N SER A 281 15.93 16.82 -24.19
CA SER A 281 16.10 15.61 -23.36
C SER A 281 16.55 14.37 -24.16
N VAL A 282 15.81 13.26 -24.06
CA VAL A 282 16.07 11.95 -24.69
C VAL A 282 15.96 11.93 -26.21
N VAL A 283 15.46 13.01 -26.84
CA VAL A 283 15.36 13.14 -28.30
C VAL A 283 16.24 14.27 -28.86
N ALA A 284 17.15 14.84 -28.07
CA ALA A 284 18.06 15.86 -28.57
C ALA A 284 18.91 15.35 -29.74
N GLY A 285 18.94 16.11 -30.84
CA GLY A 285 19.63 15.75 -32.09
C GLY A 285 18.83 14.83 -33.02
N ARG A 286 17.70 14.28 -32.59
CA ARG A 286 16.80 13.46 -33.44
C ARG A 286 15.82 14.36 -34.20
N SER A 287 15.28 13.88 -35.31
CA SER A 287 14.44 14.69 -36.18
C SER A 287 13.04 14.15 -36.48
N LEU A 288 12.11 15.09 -36.69
CA LEU A 288 10.83 14.86 -37.36
C LEU A 288 10.97 15.23 -38.84
N LEU A 289 10.41 14.41 -39.72
CA LEU A 289 10.44 14.55 -41.18
C LEU A 289 9.01 14.78 -41.67
N LEU A 290 8.77 15.90 -42.34
CA LEU A 290 7.54 16.18 -43.05
C LEU A 290 7.80 15.99 -44.54
N ILE A 291 7.19 14.97 -45.11
CA ILE A 291 7.42 14.52 -46.48
C ILE A 291 6.24 15.00 -47.34
N PRO A 292 6.48 15.86 -48.34
CA PRO A 292 5.43 16.27 -49.27
C PRO A 292 5.14 15.15 -50.26
N LYS A 293 3.86 14.92 -50.55
CA LYS A 293 3.37 14.00 -51.57
C LYS A 293 2.44 14.76 -52.50
N ALA A 294 2.84 14.93 -53.75
CA ALA A 294 1.97 15.50 -54.77
C ALA A 294 0.94 14.44 -55.21
N THR A 295 -0.34 14.81 -55.18
CA THR A 295 -1.46 14.00 -55.70
C THR A 295 -1.65 14.29 -57.19
N ALA A 296 -2.26 13.36 -57.93
CA ALA A 296 -2.52 13.51 -59.37
C ALA A 296 -3.32 14.79 -59.71
N ASP A 297 -4.15 15.26 -58.78
CA ASP A 297 -4.96 16.49 -58.90
C ASP A 297 -4.17 17.78 -58.62
N GLY A 298 -2.86 17.69 -58.38
CA GLY A 298 -1.99 18.84 -58.10
C GLY A 298 -2.01 19.33 -56.65
N VAL A 299 -2.73 18.66 -55.76
CA VAL A 299 -2.77 18.95 -54.31
C VAL A 299 -1.55 18.32 -53.62
N VAL A 300 -0.85 19.09 -52.78
CA VAL A 300 0.28 18.60 -51.97
C VAL A 300 -0.24 18.13 -50.62
N THR A 301 0.05 16.88 -50.25
CA THR A 301 -0.30 16.33 -48.93
C THR A 301 0.98 16.04 -48.16
N TRP A 302 1.02 16.42 -46.89
CA TRP A 302 2.19 16.22 -46.02
C TRP A 302 2.01 14.99 -45.14
N THR A 303 3.03 14.12 -45.11
CA THR A 303 3.10 12.98 -44.19
C THR A 303 4.22 13.19 -43.19
N CYS A 304 3.93 13.08 -41.90
CA CYS A 304 4.96 13.16 -40.86
C CYS A 304 5.54 11.77 -40.55
N ARG A 305 6.86 11.67 -40.41
CA ARG A 305 7.58 10.47 -39.97
C ARG A 305 8.81 10.85 -39.13
N SER A 306 9.42 9.86 -38.48
CA SER A 306 10.74 9.98 -37.88
C SER A 306 11.47 8.66 -37.99
N GLU A 307 12.77 8.70 -38.26
CA GLU A 307 13.62 7.50 -38.31
C GLU A 307 14.30 7.22 -36.95
N ASP A 308 14.64 8.29 -36.21
CA ASP A 308 15.46 8.18 -34.99
C ASP A 308 14.64 8.23 -33.69
N ILE A 309 13.40 8.72 -33.73
CA ILE A 309 12.56 8.89 -32.54
C ILE A 309 11.71 7.63 -32.33
N PRO A 310 11.75 7.00 -31.14
CA PRO A 310 10.91 5.85 -30.83
C PRO A 310 9.42 6.12 -31.07
N VAL A 311 8.73 5.18 -31.73
CA VAL A 311 7.32 5.30 -32.14
C VAL A 311 6.39 5.66 -30.98
N HIS A 312 6.68 5.18 -29.76
CA HIS A 312 5.86 5.51 -28.58
C HIS A 312 5.95 7.00 -28.21
N LEU A 313 7.05 7.70 -28.49
CA LEU A 313 7.21 9.13 -28.22
C LEU A 313 6.61 10.00 -29.34
N LEU A 314 6.35 9.43 -30.52
CA LEU A 314 5.81 10.19 -31.64
C LEU A 314 4.35 10.61 -31.40
N PRO A 315 3.99 11.85 -31.79
CA PRO A 315 2.60 12.25 -31.95
C PRO A 315 1.87 11.29 -32.89
N ARG A 316 0.55 11.12 -32.71
CA ARG A 316 -0.25 10.17 -33.51
C ARG A 316 -0.16 10.40 -35.01
N GLU A 317 0.06 11.64 -35.41
CA GLU A 317 0.14 12.10 -36.80
C GLU A 317 1.46 11.73 -37.49
N CYS A 318 2.47 11.35 -36.70
CA CYS A 318 3.81 10.97 -37.17
C CYS A 318 4.09 9.47 -37.00
N ARG A 319 3.08 8.67 -36.64
CA ARG A 319 3.20 7.21 -36.48
C ARG A 319 2.79 6.48 -37.74
#